data_AF-A0A6B3EAW5-F1
#
_entry.id   AF-A0A6B3EAW5-F1
#
_cell.length_a   1.000
_cell.length_b   1.000
_cell.length_c   1.000
_cell.angle_alpha   90.00
_cell.angle_beta   90.00
_cell.angle_gamma   90.00
#
_symmetry.space_group_name_H-M   'P 1'
#
loop_
_entity.id
_entity.type
_entity.pdbx_description
1 polymer ?
#
loop_
_entity_poly.entity_id
_entity_poly.type
_entity_poly.pdbx_seq_one_letter_code
_entity_poly.pdbx_strand_id
1 'polypeptide(L)'
;RGVNRFLNGIDPDIVLGMQSQPRLKWLLVRKHALTELVALLEAEREGDRGEVEGLLRKYASFPSVKGIGEVLPKKALRVDQDLKLWTSLREVSWRGGRLRLAGQAAIQRMSQPGKHSSVKVLAIQKVGSRRPLLIPVPNVH
;
A
#
# COMPACT_ATOMS: atom_id res chain seq x y z
N ARG A 1 -32.12 -9.97 2.73
CA ARG A 1 -32.13 -9.80 1.25
C ARG A 1 -32.00 -8.33 0.77
N GLY A 2 -32.12 -7.30 1.63
CA GLY A 2 -32.06 -5.89 1.21
C GLY A 2 -30.66 -5.36 0.83
N VAL A 3 -29.62 -5.80 1.55
CA VAL A 3 -28.25 -5.27 1.38
C VAL A 3 -27.71 -5.49 -0.03
N ASN A 4 -27.68 -6.73 -0.54
CA ASN A 4 -27.16 -7.01 -1.90
C ASN A 4 -27.97 -6.38 -3.02
N ARG A 5 -29.28 -6.17 -2.83
CA ARG A 5 -30.08 -5.41 -3.79
C ARG A 5 -29.59 -3.96 -3.89
N PHE A 6 -29.33 -3.32 -2.75
CA PHE A 6 -28.73 -1.99 -2.72
C PHE A 6 -27.32 -2.00 -3.32
N LEU A 7 -26.46 -2.98 -2.96
CA LEU A 7 -25.09 -3.02 -3.47
C LEU A 7 -25.01 -3.18 -4.99
N ASN A 8 -25.96 -3.93 -5.57
CA ASN A 8 -26.01 -4.17 -7.01
C ASN A 8 -26.40 -2.93 -7.82
N GLY A 9 -27.01 -1.92 -7.19
CA GLY A 9 -27.33 -0.64 -7.83
C GLY A 9 -26.15 0.35 -7.87
N ILE A 10 -25.04 0.04 -7.20
CA ILE A 10 -23.86 0.91 -7.19
C ILE A 10 -22.97 0.63 -8.40
N ASP A 11 -22.53 1.70 -9.06
CA ASP A 11 -21.56 1.65 -10.14
C ASP A 11 -20.26 0.93 -9.70
N PRO A 12 -19.84 -0.13 -10.40
CA PRO A 12 -18.58 -0.82 -10.13
C PRO A 12 -17.35 0.09 -10.07
N ASP A 13 -17.32 1.20 -10.81
CA ASP A 13 -16.15 2.09 -10.82
C ASP A 13 -16.00 2.87 -9.52
N ILE A 14 -17.10 3.23 -8.85
CA ILE A 14 -17.08 3.81 -7.49
C ILE A 14 -16.42 2.83 -6.52
N VAL A 15 -16.80 1.55 -6.60
CA VAL A 15 -16.25 0.49 -5.75
C VAL A 15 -14.76 0.30 -6.01
N LEU A 16 -14.33 0.30 -7.28
CA LEU A 16 -12.92 0.12 -7.63
C LEU A 16 -12.05 1.30 -7.19
N GLY A 17 -12.61 2.50 -7.12
CA GLY A 17 -11.95 3.71 -6.59
C GLY A 17 -11.87 3.79 -5.06
N MET A 18 -12.52 2.89 -4.33
CA MET A 18 -12.42 2.84 -2.87
C MET A 18 -11.04 2.35 -2.42
N GLN A 19 -10.66 2.76 -1.20
CA GLN A 19 -9.54 2.16 -0.49
C GLN A 19 -9.72 0.65 -0.34
N SER A 20 -8.60 -0.08 -0.31
CA SER A 20 -8.58 -1.53 -0.36
C SER A 20 -9.47 -2.24 0.66
N GLN A 21 -9.39 -1.91 1.95
CA GLN A 21 -10.19 -2.61 2.97
C GLN A 21 -11.71 -2.43 2.78
N PRO A 22 -12.26 -1.21 2.69
CA PRO A 22 -13.68 -1.02 2.37
C PRO A 22 -14.11 -1.71 1.07
N ARG A 23 -13.28 -1.63 0.02
CA ARG A 23 -13.55 -2.27 -1.27
C ARG A 23 -13.68 -3.78 -1.16
N LEU A 24 -12.78 -4.44 -0.42
CA LEU A 24 -12.82 -5.89 -0.25
C LEU A 24 -14.05 -6.32 0.51
N LYS A 25 -14.38 -5.66 1.63
CA LYS A 25 -15.61 -5.93 2.38
C LYS A 25 -16.85 -5.81 1.49
N TRP A 26 -16.92 -4.74 0.70
CA TRP A 26 -18.03 -4.54 -0.24
C TRP A 26 -18.18 -5.69 -1.25
N LEU A 27 -17.06 -6.09 -1.88
CA LEU A 27 -17.07 -7.14 -2.88
C LEU A 27 -17.40 -8.51 -2.29
N LEU A 28 -16.93 -8.82 -1.08
CA LEU A 28 -17.27 -10.06 -0.38
C LEU A 28 -18.76 -10.14 -0.04
N VAL A 29 -19.36 -9.04 0.45
CA VAL A 29 -20.81 -8.99 0.70
C VAL A 29 -21.59 -9.20 -0.60
N ARG A 30 -21.20 -8.51 -1.68
CA ARG A 30 -21.83 -8.64 -3.01
C ARG A 30 -21.73 -10.07 -3.57
N LYS A 31 -20.60 -10.75 -3.33
CA LYS A 31 -20.35 -12.14 -3.75
C LYS A 31 -21.00 -13.19 -2.84
N HIS A 32 -21.69 -12.78 -1.78
CA HIS A 32 -22.22 -13.69 -0.75
C HIS A 32 -21.13 -14.52 -0.05
N ALA A 33 -19.89 -14.02 -0.04
CA ALA A 33 -18.72 -14.67 0.53
C ALA A 33 -18.57 -14.28 2.02
N LEU A 34 -19.51 -14.73 2.84
CA LEU A 34 -19.59 -14.36 4.26
C LEU A 34 -18.48 -14.98 5.10
N THR A 35 -18.04 -16.19 4.77
CA THR A 35 -16.95 -16.87 5.48
C THR A 35 -15.66 -16.05 5.41
N GLU A 36 -15.29 -15.62 4.21
CA GLU A 36 -14.11 -14.80 3.94
C GLU A 36 -14.26 -13.40 4.53
N LEU A 37 -15.48 -12.84 4.53
CA LEU A 37 -15.76 -11.56 5.16
C LEU A 37 -15.56 -11.61 6.67
N VAL A 38 -16.06 -12.65 7.34
CA VAL A 38 -15.89 -12.84 8.79
C VAL A 38 -14.41 -13.02 9.11
N ALA A 39 -13.71 -13.88 8.38
CA ALA A 39 -12.27 -14.08 8.55
C ALA A 39 -11.46 -12.77 8.35
N LEU A 40 -11.82 -11.95 7.35
CA LEU A 40 -11.20 -10.64 7.14
C LEU A 40 -11.45 -9.69 8.34
N LEU A 41 -12.65 -9.68 8.90
CA LEU A 41 -13.00 -8.85 10.05
C LEU A 41 -12.32 -9.33 11.34
N GLU A 42 -12.18 -10.65 11.52
CA GLU A 42 -11.44 -11.25 12.64
C GLU A 42 -9.95 -10.90 12.56
N ALA A 43 -9.33 -11.08 11.38
CA ALA A 43 -7.95 -10.69 11.13
C ALA A 43 -7.73 -9.19 11.43
N GLU A 44 -8.62 -8.32 10.96
CA GLU A 44 -8.55 -6.88 11.24
C GLU A 44 -8.66 -6.55 12.74
N ARG A 45 -9.48 -7.31 13.48
CA ARG A 45 -9.65 -7.16 14.93
C ARG A 45 -8.39 -7.58 15.69
N GLU A 46 -7.69 -8.59 15.19
CA GLU A 46 -6.39 -9.05 15.71
C GLU A 46 -5.22 -8.12 15.31
N GLY A 47 -5.48 -7.12 14.48
CA GLY A 47 -4.50 -6.14 14.03
C GLY A 47 -3.82 -6.51 12.71
N ASP A 48 -4.19 -7.63 12.08
CA ASP A 48 -3.75 -7.97 10.74
C ASP A 48 -4.44 -7.05 9.72
N ARG A 49 -3.63 -6.27 9.00
CA ARG A 49 -4.08 -5.32 7.98
C ARG A 49 -3.71 -5.77 6.56
N GLY A 50 -3.28 -7.02 6.43
CA GLY A 50 -2.73 -7.60 5.21
C GLY A 50 -1.33 -7.09 4.88
N GLU A 51 -0.65 -7.81 4.00
CA GLU A 51 0.64 -7.45 3.42
C GLU A 51 0.48 -6.81 2.04
N VAL A 52 1.50 -6.11 1.59
CA VAL A 52 1.56 -5.53 0.24
C VAL A 52 2.60 -6.28 -0.59
N GLU A 53 2.13 -6.95 -1.64
CA GLU A 53 2.95 -7.75 -2.56
C GLU A 53 3.02 -7.13 -3.97
N GLY A 54 3.96 -7.62 -4.78
CA GLY A 54 4.13 -7.23 -6.18
C GLY A 54 5.23 -6.17 -6.40
N LEU A 55 5.70 -6.05 -7.64
CA LEU A 55 6.83 -5.17 -7.99
C LEU A 55 6.38 -3.79 -8.45
N LEU A 56 5.79 -3.71 -9.66
CA LEU A 56 5.29 -2.46 -10.25
C LEU A 56 3.86 -2.13 -9.84
N ARG A 57 2.99 -3.15 -9.87
CA ARG A 57 1.64 -3.09 -9.32
C ARG A 57 1.62 -3.81 -7.99
N LYS A 58 1.04 -3.16 -7.00
CA LYS A 58 0.97 -3.57 -5.61
C LYS A 58 -0.42 -4.11 -5.33
N TYR A 59 -0.45 -5.24 -4.64
CA TYR A 59 -1.68 -5.95 -4.29
C TYR A 59 -1.68 -6.23 -2.79
N ALA A 60 -2.84 -6.15 -2.17
CA ALA A 60 -3.05 -6.64 -0.82
C ALA A 60 -3.06 -8.17 -0.83
N SER A 61 -2.35 -8.74 0.12
CA SER A 61 -2.34 -10.17 0.41
C SER A 61 -2.85 -10.35 1.84
N PHE A 62 -3.74 -11.31 2.05
CA PHE A 62 -4.27 -11.66 3.36
C PHE A 62 -4.01 -13.16 3.59
N PRO A 63 -2.78 -13.55 3.96
CA PRO A 63 -2.43 -14.96 4.13
C PRO A 63 -3.32 -15.68 5.17
N SER A 64 -3.81 -14.93 6.16
CA SER A 64 -4.75 -15.37 7.19
C SER A 64 -6.16 -15.67 6.65
N VAL A 65 -6.57 -15.07 5.54
CA VAL A 65 -7.91 -15.22 4.93
C VAL A 65 -7.84 -16.17 3.73
N LYS A 66 -7.99 -17.47 3.99
CA LYS A 66 -8.02 -18.50 2.93
C LYS A 66 -9.14 -18.23 1.92
N GLY A 67 -8.87 -18.50 0.63
CA GLY A 67 -9.88 -18.43 -0.44
C GLY A 67 -10.19 -17.03 -0.99
N ILE A 68 -9.69 -15.95 -0.37
CA ILE A 68 -10.03 -14.58 -0.82
C ILE A 68 -9.62 -14.30 -2.28
N GLY A 69 -8.50 -14.88 -2.72
CA GLY A 69 -8.01 -14.78 -4.10
C GLY A 69 -8.80 -15.59 -5.12
N GLU A 70 -9.59 -16.57 -4.67
CA GLU A 70 -10.48 -17.39 -5.51
C GLU A 70 -11.84 -16.68 -5.69
N VAL A 71 -12.30 -15.99 -4.65
CA VAL A 71 -13.58 -15.26 -4.65
C VAL A 71 -13.48 -13.94 -5.42
N LEU A 72 -12.35 -13.24 -5.32
CA LEU A 72 -12.17 -11.89 -5.85
C LEU A 72 -11.16 -11.84 -7.00
N PRO A 73 -11.46 -11.09 -8.08
CA PRO A 73 -10.49 -10.90 -9.15
C PRO A 73 -9.27 -10.14 -8.65
N LYS A 74 -8.07 -10.48 -9.14
CA LYS A 74 -6.79 -9.85 -8.74
C LYS A 74 -6.81 -8.31 -8.79
N LYS A 75 -7.56 -7.70 -9.72
CA LYS A 75 -7.73 -6.24 -9.81
C LYS A 75 -8.36 -5.62 -8.55
N ALA A 76 -9.26 -6.34 -7.88
CA ALA A 76 -9.89 -5.89 -6.63
C ALA A 76 -8.90 -5.80 -5.46
N LEU A 77 -7.81 -6.57 -5.52
CA LEU A 77 -6.75 -6.57 -4.51
C LEU A 77 -5.72 -5.44 -4.74
N ARG A 78 -5.82 -4.66 -5.82
CA ARG A 78 -4.80 -3.66 -6.17
C ARG A 78 -4.77 -2.49 -5.18
N VAL A 79 -3.62 -2.18 -4.58
CA VAL A 79 -3.48 -1.15 -3.54
C VAL A 79 -2.54 0.00 -3.88
N ASP A 80 -2.02 0.06 -5.10
CA ASP A 80 -1.11 1.14 -5.55
C ASP A 80 -1.57 2.54 -5.13
N GLN A 81 -2.87 2.82 -5.28
CA GLN A 81 -3.47 4.13 -5.02
C GLN A 81 -3.64 4.42 -3.51
N ASP A 82 -3.56 3.39 -2.66
CA ASP A 82 -3.75 3.49 -1.22
C ASP A 82 -2.43 3.63 -0.47
N LEU A 83 -1.30 3.41 -1.15
CA LEU A 83 0.02 3.46 -0.54
C LEU A 83 0.40 4.92 -0.26
N LYS A 84 0.63 5.20 1.02
CA LYS A 84 1.13 6.49 1.49
C LYS A 84 2.56 6.32 1.99
N LEU A 85 3.44 7.17 1.51
CA LEU A 85 4.79 7.30 2.03
C LEU A 85 4.77 8.18 3.28
N TRP A 86 5.26 7.64 4.38
CA TRP A 86 5.49 8.36 5.62
C TRP A 86 6.96 8.70 5.70
N THR A 87 7.28 9.98 5.86
CA THR A 87 8.67 10.46 5.95
C THR A 87 8.86 11.35 7.15
N SER A 88 10.03 11.25 7.77
CA SER A 88 10.48 12.17 8.81
C SER A 88 11.96 12.44 8.61
N LEU A 89 12.32 13.72 8.50
CA LEU A 89 13.71 14.17 8.50
C LEU A 89 14.08 14.55 9.94
N ARG A 90 15.13 13.93 10.47
CA ARG A 90 15.56 14.09 11.87
C ARG A 90 16.86 14.88 12.01
N GLU A 91 17.78 14.73 11.06
CA GLU A 91 19.06 15.44 11.07
C GLU A 91 19.35 16.03 9.70
N VAL A 92 19.78 17.29 9.69
CA VAL A 92 20.39 17.96 8.55
C VAL A 92 21.63 18.68 9.07
N SER A 93 22.82 18.23 8.70
CA SER A 93 24.06 18.86 9.15
C SER A 93 25.14 18.82 8.08
N TRP A 94 26.04 19.81 8.10
CA TRP A 94 27.27 19.77 7.31
C TRP A 94 28.40 19.20 8.17
N ARG A 95 29.11 18.18 7.66
CA ARG A 95 30.26 17.58 8.35
C ARG A 95 31.36 17.26 7.34
N GLY A 96 32.55 17.83 7.53
CA GLY A 96 33.70 17.57 6.66
C GLY A 96 33.44 17.88 5.18
N GLY A 97 32.75 19.00 4.88
CA GLY A 97 32.39 19.38 3.52
C GLY A 97 31.28 18.55 2.87
N ARG A 98 30.63 17.66 3.61
CA ARG A 98 29.52 16.82 3.12
C ARG A 98 28.22 17.15 3.84
N LEU A 99 27.11 17.09 3.10
CA LEU A 99 25.77 17.17 3.65
C LEU A 99 25.37 15.81 4.22
N ARG A 100 25.06 15.77 5.51
CA ARG A 100 24.51 14.61 6.21
C ARG A 100 23.01 14.80 6.40
N LEU A 101 22.24 13.83 5.91
CA LEU A 101 20.79 13.74 6.09
C LEU A 101 20.48 12.44 6.84
N ALA A 102 19.72 12.52 7.92
CA ALA A 102 19.24 11.35 8.63
C ALA A 102 17.73 11.47 8.87
N GLY A 103 17.03 10.36 8.71
CA GLY A 103 15.57 10.34 8.79
C GLY A 103 15.02 8.94 8.61
N GLN A 104 13.71 8.88 8.46
CA GLN A 104 12.95 7.64 8.26
C GLN A 104 11.99 7.83 7.09
N ALA A 105 11.82 6.77 6.31
CA ALA A 105 10.83 6.69 5.27
C ALA A 105 10.22 5.28 5.29
N ALA A 106 8.90 5.19 5.35
CA ALA A 106 8.18 3.94 5.40
C ALA A 106 6.90 4.01 4.58
N ILE A 107 6.58 2.94 3.87
CA ILE A 107 5.23 2.68 3.38
C ILE A 107 4.67 1.61 4.29
N GLN A 108 3.53 1.88 4.93
CA GLN A 108 2.94 0.92 5.86
C GLN A 108 2.63 -0.40 5.14
N ARG A 109 2.86 -1.52 5.83
CA ARG A 109 2.58 -2.89 5.34
C ARG A 109 3.44 -3.33 4.15
N MET A 110 4.53 -2.61 3.85
CA MET A 110 5.54 -3.03 2.89
C MET A 110 6.80 -3.49 3.62
N SER A 111 7.19 -4.75 3.41
CA SER A 111 8.47 -5.27 3.86
C SER A 111 9.59 -4.81 2.91
N GLN A 112 10.80 -4.65 3.45
CA GLN A 112 12.03 -4.40 2.68
C GLN A 112 13.07 -5.50 2.96
N PRO A 113 12.84 -6.74 2.49
CA PRO A 113 13.61 -7.91 2.94
C PRO A 113 15.04 -7.97 2.40
N GLY A 114 15.44 -7.11 1.46
CA GLY A 114 16.76 -7.19 0.86
C GLY A 114 17.20 -5.95 0.09
N LYS A 115 18.47 -5.91 -0.31
CA LYS A 115 19.12 -4.73 -0.92
C LYS A 115 18.51 -4.25 -2.24
N HIS A 116 17.70 -5.08 -2.88
CA HIS A 116 16.98 -4.76 -4.12
C HIS A 116 15.48 -4.49 -3.91
N SER A 117 15.01 -4.44 -2.66
CA SER A 117 13.57 -4.26 -2.35
C SER A 117 13.07 -2.82 -2.47
N SER A 118 13.97 -1.85 -2.60
CA SER A 118 13.60 -0.44 -2.78
C SER A 118 14.58 0.29 -3.68
N VAL A 119 14.11 1.33 -4.36
CA VAL A 119 14.94 2.28 -5.10
C VAL A 119 14.83 3.62 -4.36
N LYS A 120 15.99 4.20 -4.01
CA LYS A 120 16.07 5.48 -3.29
C LYS A 120 16.88 6.46 -4.13
N VAL A 121 16.30 7.64 -4.35
CA VAL A 121 16.97 8.74 -5.06
C VAL A 121 16.81 10.01 -4.23
N LEU A 122 17.92 10.70 -3.98
CA LEU A 122 17.92 12.04 -3.43
C LEU A 122 17.79 13.04 -4.58
N ALA A 123 16.72 13.83 -4.57
CA ALA A 123 16.54 14.94 -5.50
C ALA A 123 16.91 16.25 -4.81
N ILE A 124 17.90 16.97 -5.35
CA ILE A 124 18.29 18.30 -4.90
C ILE A 124 17.85 19.30 -5.96
N GLN A 125 16.96 20.21 -5.59
CA GLN A 125 16.44 21.22 -6.51
C GLN A 125 16.86 22.62 -6.05
N LYS A 126 17.53 23.36 -6.93
CA LYS A 126 17.75 24.80 -6.74
C LYS A 126 16.43 25.54 -6.89
N VAL A 127 16.13 26.47 -5.97
CA VAL A 127 14.94 27.33 -6.05
C VAL A 127 14.91 28.06 -7.40
N GLY A 128 13.75 28.04 -8.07
CA GLY A 128 13.56 28.61 -9.42
C GLY A 128 14.04 27.73 -10.57
N SER A 129 14.78 26.65 -10.33
CA SER A 129 15.12 25.65 -11.36
C SER A 129 14.03 24.59 -11.48
N ARG A 130 13.73 24.17 -12.72
CA ARG A 130 12.87 22.99 -13.00
C ARG A 130 13.65 21.68 -13.13
N ARG A 131 14.98 21.72 -13.01
CA ARG A 131 15.87 20.56 -13.18
C ARG A 131 16.50 20.18 -11.84
N PRO A 132 16.05 19.10 -11.18
CA PRO A 132 16.69 18.60 -9.97
C PRO A 132 17.97 17.83 -10.32
N LEU A 133 18.98 17.90 -9.45
CA LEU A 133 20.09 16.97 -9.42
C LEU A 133 19.62 15.69 -8.72
N LEU A 134 19.74 14.54 -9.40
CA LEU A 134 19.34 13.24 -8.86
C LEU A 134 20.59 12.45 -8.45
N ILE A 135 20.62 11.99 -7.20
CA ILE A 135 21.71 11.22 -6.63
C ILE A 135 21.16 9.87 -6.16
N PRO A 136 21.58 8.73 -6.75
CA PRO A 136 21.20 7.41 -6.26
C PRO A 136 21.67 7.20 -4.82
N VAL A 137 20.79 6.65 -3.98
CA VAL A 137 21.12 6.33 -2.59
C VAL A 137 21.16 4.81 -2.45
N PRO A 138 22.29 4.21 -2.06
CA PRO A 138 22.38 2.77 -1.90
C PRO A 138 21.51 2.30 -0.73
N ASN A 139 20.97 1.08 -0.85
CA ASN A 139 20.35 0.41 0.29
C ASN A 139 21.45 -0.16 1.19
N VAL A 140 21.40 0.24 2.46
CA VAL A 140 22.23 -0.31 3.53
C VAL A 140 21.38 -1.38 4.23
N HIS A 141 21.89 -2.61 4.32
CA HIS A 141 21.29 -3.73 5.06
C HIS A 141 22.17 -4.06 6.25
#